data_AF-A5FDW9-F1
#
_entry.id   AF-A5FDW9-F1
#
_cell.length_a   1.000
_cell.length_b   1.000
_cell.length_c   1.000
_cell.angle_alpha   90.00
_cell.angle_beta   90.00
_cell.angle_gamma   90.00
#
_symmetry.space_group_name_H-M   'P 1'
#
loop_
_entity.id
_entity.type
_entity.pdbx_description
1 polymer ?
#
loop_
_entity_poly.entity_id
_entity_poly.type
_entity_poly.pdbx_seq_one_letter_code
_entity_poly.pdbx_strand_id
1 'polypeptide(L)'
;MTLVIGKIVQGSLRIDSDSKITDPNIPSNRNNIFSGLLKTIILHPRLCFSYAGGVDTAQEAIEQVYKLEELTIDKIKKLLLDINKSSNYETDFLIGALENQPLLYKISNGEIVPSNQNHWIGDISGLNLYQQNFLPNLKSTDFKHIIDIHSKAFEEVISSRSIESIGGFHITVHTTQRGLEYLMKMSISIGQPTSVTIQGNQTIPIPFGDAKTGAYSYSYLISNNPYQPAIGIHFPMGNFGTLYYPRLTRQILILKEVDPFQFAKRVKDDFKIDLTGMVKNGDHMTMI
;
A
#
# COMPACT_ATOMS: atom_id res chain seq x y z
N MET A 1 2.32 -8.33 14.06
CA MET A 1 3.04 -7.07 13.74
C MET A 1 3.23 -6.95 12.23
N THR A 2 3.56 -5.77 11.71
CA THR A 2 3.62 -5.39 10.27
C THR A 2 4.90 -4.58 10.07
N LEU A 3 5.29 -4.19 8.85
CA LEU A 3 6.37 -3.23 8.64
C LEU A 3 5.84 -2.02 7.89
N VAL A 4 6.16 -0.82 8.41
CA VAL A 4 5.96 0.44 7.69
C VAL A 4 7.26 1.23 7.71
N ILE A 5 7.69 1.69 6.54
CA ILE A 5 8.88 2.53 6.37
C ILE A 5 8.48 3.81 5.64
N GLY A 6 8.76 4.95 6.26
CA GLY A 6 8.67 6.27 5.66
C GLY A 6 10.05 6.80 5.28
N LYS A 7 10.17 7.40 4.11
CA LYS A 7 11.38 8.06 3.62
C LYS A 7 11.03 9.39 2.95
N ILE A 8 11.89 10.38 3.17
CA ILE A 8 11.86 11.67 2.49
C ILE A 8 13.13 11.76 1.65
N VAL A 9 12.97 11.99 0.35
CA VAL A 9 14.08 12.11 -0.60
C VAL A 9 13.83 13.34 -1.45
N GLN A 10 14.76 14.30 -1.40
CA GLN A 10 14.66 15.56 -2.17
C GLN A 10 13.29 16.26 -2.04
N GLY A 11 12.76 16.33 -0.82
CA GLY A 11 11.46 16.98 -0.56
C GLY A 11 10.24 16.18 -1.00
N SER A 12 10.39 14.91 -1.39
CA SER A 12 9.27 14.01 -1.66
C SER A 12 9.13 12.97 -0.56
N LEU A 13 7.93 12.87 0.01
CA LEU A 13 7.54 11.83 0.97
C LEU A 13 7.17 10.54 0.23
N ARG A 14 7.64 9.41 0.75
CA ARG A 14 7.21 8.06 0.37
C ARG A 14 7.04 7.20 1.63
N ILE A 15 5.97 6.44 1.71
CA ILE A 15 5.69 5.48 2.77
C ILE A 15 5.33 4.15 2.13
N ASP A 16 6.02 3.09 2.52
CA ASP A 16 5.76 1.72 2.08
C ASP A 16 5.31 0.87 3.27
N SER A 17 4.27 0.08 3.04
CA SER A 17 3.64 -0.78 4.03
C SER A 17 3.18 -2.10 3.41
N ASP A 18 3.11 -3.15 4.22
CA ASP A 18 2.43 -4.40 3.86
C ASP A 18 0.94 -4.35 4.23
N SER A 19 0.14 -5.30 3.75
CA SER A 19 -1.31 -5.32 4.03
C SER A 19 -1.75 -6.45 4.94
N LYS A 20 -0.83 -7.30 5.44
CA LYS A 20 -1.19 -8.51 6.18
C LYS A 20 -1.83 -8.17 7.52
N ILE A 21 -2.83 -8.96 7.91
CA ILE A 21 -3.24 -9.07 9.31
C ILE A 21 -2.78 -10.41 9.82
N THR A 22 -2.03 -10.39 10.91
CA THR A 22 -1.72 -11.60 11.68
C THR A 22 -2.52 -11.51 12.98
N ASP A 23 -3.64 -12.23 13.03
CA ASP A 23 -4.39 -12.45 14.28
C ASP A 23 -4.02 -13.84 14.82
N PRO A 24 -3.36 -13.94 15.98
CA PRO A 24 -2.98 -15.21 16.57
C PRO A 24 -4.20 -16.09 16.95
N ASN A 25 -5.37 -15.49 17.15
CA ASN A 25 -6.61 -16.17 17.54
C ASN A 25 -7.44 -16.67 16.36
N ILE A 26 -7.11 -16.26 15.12
CA ILE A 26 -7.83 -16.66 13.90
C ILE A 26 -6.88 -17.42 12.97
N PRO A 27 -6.88 -18.77 13.00
CA PRO A 27 -6.00 -19.61 12.17
C PRO A 27 -6.15 -19.34 10.66
N SER A 28 -7.34 -18.94 10.21
CA SER A 28 -7.65 -18.69 8.80
C SER A 28 -7.06 -17.38 8.24
N ASN A 29 -6.57 -16.46 9.08
CA ASN A 29 -5.93 -15.22 8.64
C ASN A 29 -4.45 -15.41 8.25
N ARG A 30 -3.86 -16.57 8.53
CA ARG A 30 -2.42 -16.80 8.24
C ARG A 30 -2.12 -16.84 6.73
N ASN A 31 -3.09 -17.22 5.89
CA ASN A 31 -2.89 -17.49 4.47
C ASN A 31 -3.85 -16.76 3.50
N ASN A 32 -4.83 -15.97 3.98
CA ASN A 32 -5.74 -15.24 3.08
C ASN A 32 -5.26 -13.80 2.82
N ILE A 33 -4.79 -13.51 1.62
CA ILE A 33 -4.36 -12.15 1.23
C ILE A 33 -5.52 -11.14 1.18
N PHE A 34 -6.77 -11.62 1.10
CA PHE A 34 -7.99 -10.80 1.05
C PHE A 34 -8.62 -10.56 2.43
N SER A 35 -7.96 -10.95 3.51
CA SER A 35 -8.28 -10.49 4.86
C SER A 35 -7.34 -9.37 5.34
N GLY A 36 -6.54 -8.80 4.44
CA GLY A 36 -5.62 -7.71 4.73
C GLY A 36 -6.31 -6.36 5.01
N LEU A 37 -5.53 -5.37 5.47
CA LEU A 37 -5.98 -3.99 5.65
C LEU A 37 -4.93 -3.02 5.12
N LEU A 38 -5.39 -1.84 4.73
CA LEU A 38 -4.46 -0.73 4.56
C LEU A 38 -3.86 -0.36 5.91
N LYS A 39 -2.53 -0.43 5.98
CA LYS A 39 -1.75 0.06 7.10
C LYS A 39 -1.44 1.54 7.00
N THR A 40 -1.40 2.07 5.78
CA THR A 40 -1.18 3.49 5.49
C THR A 40 -2.45 4.12 4.92
N ILE A 41 -2.96 5.15 5.60
CA ILE A 41 -4.23 5.81 5.29
C ILE A 41 -3.96 7.27 4.96
N ILE A 42 -4.35 7.68 3.75
CA ILE A 42 -4.35 9.08 3.35
C ILE A 42 -5.62 9.71 3.92
N LEU A 43 -5.46 10.79 4.67
CA LEU A 43 -6.56 11.52 5.30
C LEU A 43 -6.93 12.76 4.49
N HIS A 44 -5.90 13.39 3.94
CA HIS A 44 -5.95 14.61 3.16
C HIS A 44 -4.79 14.57 2.15
N PRO A 45 -4.84 15.30 1.03
CA PRO A 45 -3.71 15.42 0.10
C PRO A 45 -2.37 15.85 0.72
N ARG A 46 -2.35 16.26 1.98
CA ARG A 46 -1.14 16.71 2.69
C ARG A 46 -0.85 15.91 3.96
N LEU A 47 -1.66 14.90 4.27
CA LEU A 47 -1.59 14.21 5.55
C LEU A 47 -2.02 12.75 5.41
N CYS A 48 -1.16 11.86 5.86
CA CYS A 48 -1.44 10.44 6.00
C CYS A 48 -0.92 9.97 7.35
N PHE A 49 -1.42 8.84 7.81
CA PHE A 49 -0.80 8.14 8.92
C PHE A 49 -0.79 6.65 8.64
N SER A 50 0.13 5.97 9.32
CA SER A 50 0.27 4.53 9.30
C SER A 50 0.27 3.98 10.70
N TYR A 51 -0.02 2.68 10.85
CA TYR A 51 -0.01 2.02 12.14
C TYR A 51 0.70 0.66 12.08
N ALA A 52 1.28 0.25 13.21
CA ALA A 52 1.86 -1.06 13.39
C ALA A 52 1.60 -1.56 14.81
N GLY A 53 0.83 -2.65 14.95
CA GLY A 53 0.41 -3.19 16.25
C GLY A 53 -0.98 -3.80 16.20
N GLY A 54 -1.71 -3.64 17.31
CA GLY A 54 -3.06 -4.16 17.55
C GLY A 54 -4.09 -3.67 16.51
N VAL A 55 -4.87 -4.60 15.99
CA VAL A 55 -5.87 -4.34 14.94
C VAL A 55 -7.03 -3.49 15.45
N ASP A 56 -7.42 -3.68 16.70
CA ASP A 56 -8.53 -2.97 17.34
C ASP A 56 -8.13 -1.53 17.68
N THR A 57 -6.96 -1.34 18.27
CA THR A 57 -6.37 0.00 18.52
C THR A 57 -6.21 0.80 17.23
N ALA A 58 -5.76 0.15 16.16
CA ALA A 58 -5.67 0.79 14.85
C ALA A 58 -7.05 1.19 14.31
N GLN A 59 -8.07 0.36 14.52
CA GLN A 59 -9.44 0.68 14.11
C GLN A 59 -9.98 1.88 14.89
N GLU A 60 -9.81 1.89 16.21
CA GLU A 60 -10.16 3.01 17.07
C GLU A 60 -9.52 4.32 16.59
N ALA A 61 -8.21 4.28 16.29
CA ALA A 61 -7.48 5.44 15.77
C ALA A 61 -8.08 5.98 14.47
N ILE A 62 -8.41 5.12 13.52
CA ILE A 62 -9.01 5.52 12.24
C ILE A 62 -10.37 6.17 12.47
N GLU A 63 -11.23 5.55 13.27
CA GLU A 63 -12.57 6.04 13.55
C GLU A 63 -12.53 7.40 14.28
N GLN A 64 -11.66 7.55 15.27
CA GLN A 64 -11.52 8.81 16.00
C GLN A 64 -10.95 9.92 15.11
N VAL A 65 -9.99 9.61 14.23
CA VAL A 65 -9.44 10.58 13.28
C VAL A 65 -10.51 11.09 12.32
N TYR A 66 -11.36 10.22 11.77
CA TYR A 66 -12.43 10.64 10.86
C TYR A 66 -13.60 11.36 11.56
N LYS A 67 -13.69 11.29 12.89
CA LYS A 67 -14.65 12.06 13.71
C LYS A 67 -14.16 13.47 14.04
N LEU A 68 -12.89 13.79 13.78
CA LEU A 68 -12.38 15.15 13.99
C LEU A 68 -13.08 16.14 13.04
N GLU A 69 -13.53 17.26 13.58
CA GLU A 69 -14.12 18.36 12.79
C GLU A 69 -13.12 18.93 11.77
N GLU A 70 -11.83 18.85 12.07
CA GLU A 70 -10.76 19.40 11.26
C GLU A 70 -9.51 18.52 11.35
N LEU A 71 -8.95 18.15 10.19
CA LEU A 71 -7.79 17.27 10.06
C LEU A 71 -6.47 18.06 10.07
N THR A 72 -6.10 18.61 11.23
CA THR A 72 -4.80 19.27 11.42
C THR A 72 -3.76 18.31 11.99
N ILE A 73 -2.50 18.52 11.64
CA ILE A 73 -1.38 17.71 12.13
C ILE A 73 -1.32 17.68 13.67
N ASP A 74 -1.58 18.79 14.35
CA ASP A 74 -1.51 18.87 15.81
C ASP A 74 -2.63 18.08 16.48
N LYS A 75 -3.86 18.16 15.95
CA LYS A 75 -4.99 17.36 16.46
C LYS A 75 -4.72 15.87 16.28
N ILE A 76 -4.19 15.47 15.11
CA ILE A 76 -3.87 14.07 14.82
C ILE A 76 -2.71 13.56 15.67
N LYS A 77 -1.61 14.32 15.81
CA LYS A 77 -0.50 13.96 16.70
C LYS A 77 -0.98 13.73 18.12
N LYS A 78 -1.78 14.66 18.65
CA LYS A 78 -2.32 14.54 20.01
C LYS A 78 -3.20 13.30 20.16
N LEU A 79 -4.16 13.12 19.25
CA LEU A 79 -5.07 11.97 19.27
C LEU A 79 -4.31 10.63 19.21
N LEU A 80 -3.40 10.47 18.25
CA LEU A 80 -2.66 9.23 18.08
C LEU A 80 -1.67 8.98 19.23
N LEU A 81 -1.13 10.03 19.85
CA LEU A 81 -0.31 9.92 21.06
C LEU A 81 -1.13 9.44 22.26
N ASP A 82 -2.34 9.98 22.44
CA ASP A 82 -3.24 9.59 23.51
C ASP A 82 -3.66 8.12 23.35
N ILE A 83 -3.97 7.68 22.13
CA ILE A 83 -4.27 6.28 21.81
C ILE A 83 -3.06 5.36 22.04
N ASN A 84 -1.86 5.77 21.60
CA ASN A 84 -0.65 5.00 21.85
C ASN A 84 -0.40 4.77 23.35
N LYS A 85 -0.68 5.78 24.19
CA LYS A 85 -0.56 5.68 25.65
C LYS A 85 -1.66 4.81 26.26
N SER A 86 -2.92 5.00 25.84
CA SER A 86 -4.05 4.23 26.39
C SER A 86 -4.00 2.74 26.00
N SER A 87 -3.38 2.42 24.85
CA SER A 87 -3.16 1.05 24.41
C SER A 87 -1.92 0.39 25.02
N ASN A 88 -1.34 0.95 26.10
CA ASN A 88 -0.08 0.49 26.71
C ASN A 88 1.05 0.31 25.68
N TYR A 89 1.14 1.21 24.70
CA TYR A 89 2.17 1.22 23.66
C TYR A 89 2.14 0.02 22.70
N GLU A 90 1.04 -0.75 22.65
CA GLU A 90 0.90 -1.91 21.75
C GLU A 90 0.89 -1.51 20.26
N THR A 91 0.45 -0.29 19.94
CA THR A 91 0.34 0.19 18.56
C THR A 91 1.14 1.47 18.34
N ASP A 92 2.13 1.38 17.47
CA ASP A 92 2.91 2.52 16.99
C ASP A 92 2.21 3.19 15.81
N PHE A 93 2.44 4.50 15.66
CA PHE A 93 1.95 5.27 14.52
C PHE A 93 3.08 5.99 13.80
N LEU A 94 2.92 6.17 12.49
CA LEU A 94 3.82 6.96 11.64
C LEU A 94 3.00 7.95 10.82
N ILE A 95 3.10 9.23 11.14
CA ILE A 95 2.40 10.30 10.42
C ILE A 95 3.32 10.85 9.33
N GLY A 96 2.82 10.95 8.11
CA GLY A 96 3.48 11.65 7.01
C GLY A 96 2.73 12.92 6.66
N ALA A 97 3.40 14.07 6.77
CA ALA A 97 2.80 15.38 6.54
C ALA A 97 3.58 16.17 5.47
N LEU A 98 2.85 16.81 4.56
CA LEU A 98 3.37 17.79 3.61
C LEU A 98 3.10 19.19 4.15
N GLU A 99 3.92 19.67 5.09
CA GLU A 99 3.83 21.03 5.63
C GLU A 99 4.57 22.04 4.73
N ASN A 100 5.35 22.97 5.31
CA ASN A 100 6.32 23.80 4.57
C ASN A 100 7.44 22.93 3.98
N GLN A 101 7.78 21.85 4.67
CA GLN A 101 8.65 20.77 4.22
C GLN A 101 8.01 19.43 4.62
N PRO A 102 8.25 18.34 3.89
CA PRO A 102 7.78 17.03 4.31
C PRO A 102 8.37 16.64 5.65
N LEU A 103 7.55 16.07 6.53
CA LEU A 103 7.97 15.54 7.82
C LEU A 103 7.31 14.20 8.09
N LEU A 104 8.07 13.34 8.76
CA LEU A 104 7.61 12.10 9.36
C LEU A 104 7.57 12.28 10.87
N TYR A 105 6.49 11.88 11.53
CA TYR A 105 6.38 11.82 12.98
C TYR A 105 6.14 10.38 13.41
N LYS A 106 7.14 9.78 14.06
CA LYS A 106 6.99 8.48 14.71
C LYS A 106 6.37 8.69 16.08
N ILE A 107 5.29 7.97 16.38
CA ILE A 107 4.68 7.90 17.70
C ILE A 107 4.88 6.48 18.22
N SER A 108 5.66 6.36 19.29
CA SER A 108 6.01 5.08 19.89
C SER A 108 6.43 5.30 21.34
N ASN A 109 6.12 4.36 22.23
CA ASN A 109 6.46 4.43 23.66
C ASN A 109 6.04 5.75 24.34
N GLY A 110 4.91 6.34 23.94
CA GLY A 110 4.39 7.57 24.53
C GLY A 110 5.14 8.84 24.12
N GLU A 111 6.00 8.77 23.09
CA GLU A 111 6.78 9.89 22.58
C GLU A 111 6.48 10.16 21.09
N ILE A 112 6.70 11.40 20.66
CA ILE A 112 6.66 11.81 19.26
C ILE A 112 8.06 12.21 18.81
N VAL A 113 8.61 11.50 17.84
CA VAL A 113 9.92 11.78 17.24
C VAL A 113 9.73 12.27 15.80
N PRO A 114 10.11 13.52 15.46
CA PRO A 114 10.08 14.01 14.10
C PRO A 114 11.34 13.64 13.31
N SER A 115 11.21 13.47 12.00
CA SER A 115 12.33 13.28 11.06
C SER A 115 11.99 13.86 9.70
N ASN A 116 12.96 14.53 9.09
CA ASN A 116 12.89 15.01 7.70
C ASN A 116 13.62 14.07 6.71
N GLN A 117 13.98 12.85 7.15
CA GLN A 117 14.72 11.89 6.32
C GLN A 117 14.04 10.53 6.24
N ASN A 118 13.83 9.88 7.38
CA ASN A 118 13.22 8.55 7.44
C ASN A 118 12.74 8.22 8.85
N HIS A 119 11.74 7.33 8.90
CA HIS A 119 11.27 6.66 10.11
C HIS A 119 10.66 5.31 9.75
N TRP A 120 10.51 4.44 10.74
CA TRP A 120 9.86 3.15 10.58
C TRP A 120 9.17 2.74 11.89
N ILE A 121 8.17 1.88 11.76
CA ILE A 121 7.42 1.26 12.86
C ILE A 121 7.16 -0.22 12.53
N GLY A 122 6.95 -1.03 13.57
CA GLY A 122 6.59 -2.44 13.42
C GLY A 122 7.74 -3.44 13.59
N ASP A 123 7.79 -4.48 12.76
CA ASP A 123 8.65 -5.65 12.95
C ASP A 123 10.12 -5.36 12.62
N ILE A 124 10.99 -5.48 13.63
CA ILE A 124 12.43 -5.25 13.51
C ILE A 124 13.11 -6.25 12.57
N SER A 125 12.62 -7.48 12.48
CA SER A 125 13.15 -8.49 11.54
C SER A 125 12.88 -8.05 10.10
N GLY A 126 11.70 -7.46 9.87
CA GLY A 126 11.33 -6.82 8.61
C GLY A 126 12.24 -5.67 8.23
N LEU A 127 12.51 -4.78 9.19
CA LEU A 127 13.45 -3.68 8.97
C LEU A 127 14.85 -4.20 8.63
N ASN A 128 15.33 -5.20 9.34
CA ASN A 128 16.67 -5.76 9.13
C ASN A 128 16.79 -6.35 7.73
N LEU A 129 15.80 -7.13 7.27
CA LEU A 129 15.76 -7.68 5.91
C LEU A 129 15.68 -6.57 4.86
N TYR A 130 14.85 -5.54 5.09
CA TYR A 130 14.81 -4.36 4.24
C TYR A 130 16.18 -3.70 4.13
N GLN A 131 16.89 -3.48 5.26
CA GLN A 131 18.19 -2.82 5.28
C GLN A 131 19.27 -3.63 4.56
N GLN A 132 19.25 -4.96 4.72
CA GLN A 132 20.15 -5.88 4.00
C GLN A 132 20.01 -5.78 2.48
N ASN A 133 18.81 -5.51 1.99
CA ASN A 133 18.55 -5.33 0.56
C ASN A 133 18.73 -3.87 0.10
N PHE A 134 18.50 -2.89 0.98
CA PHE A 134 18.57 -1.47 0.64
C PHE A 134 20.01 -0.94 0.65
N LEU A 135 20.75 -1.12 1.75
CA LEU A 135 22.04 -0.44 1.96
C LEU A 135 23.11 -0.85 0.94
N PRO A 136 23.33 -2.14 0.62
CA PRO A 136 24.35 -2.53 -0.36
C PRO A 136 24.03 -2.09 -1.80
N ASN A 137 22.74 -1.87 -2.09
CA ASN A 137 22.27 -1.48 -3.42
C ASN A 137 22.14 0.05 -3.59
N LEU A 138 22.26 0.82 -2.51
CA LEU A 138 22.25 2.29 -2.53
C LEU A 138 23.58 2.85 -3.06
N LYS A 139 23.77 2.78 -4.37
CA LYS A 139 25.00 3.19 -5.07
C LYS A 139 25.00 4.65 -5.55
N SER A 140 23.86 5.33 -5.47
CA SER A 140 23.69 6.69 -5.96
C SER A 140 22.74 7.50 -5.07
N THR A 141 22.95 8.81 -5.02
CA THR A 141 22.07 9.79 -4.36
C THR A 141 20.99 10.34 -5.29
N ASP A 142 20.94 9.87 -6.54
CA ASP A 142 19.88 10.22 -7.48
C ASP A 142 18.50 9.79 -6.96
N PHE A 143 17.51 10.68 -7.09
CA PHE A 143 16.16 10.44 -6.57
C PHE A 143 15.53 9.17 -7.14
N LYS A 144 15.62 8.95 -8.46
CA LYS A 144 15.00 7.77 -9.09
C LYS A 144 15.69 6.49 -8.63
N HIS A 145 17.02 6.52 -8.51
CA HIS A 145 17.78 5.40 -7.98
C HIS A 145 17.38 5.06 -6.54
N ILE A 146 17.30 6.06 -5.66
CA ILE A 146 16.93 5.83 -4.25
C ILE A 146 15.52 5.21 -4.16
N ILE A 147 14.56 5.74 -4.91
CA ILE A 147 13.17 5.26 -4.88
C ILE A 147 13.05 3.86 -5.47
N ASP A 148 13.78 3.54 -6.54
CA ASP A 148 13.81 2.21 -7.15
C ASP A 148 14.35 1.17 -6.16
N ILE A 149 15.52 1.43 -5.56
CA ILE A 149 16.13 0.52 -4.58
C ILE A 149 15.27 0.40 -3.32
N HIS A 150 14.66 1.49 -2.86
CA HIS A 150 13.73 1.45 -1.73
C HIS A 150 12.52 0.55 -2.01
N SER A 151 11.92 0.68 -3.20
CA SER A 151 10.77 -0.12 -3.63
C SER A 151 11.14 -1.61 -3.71
N LYS A 152 12.26 -1.93 -4.37
CA LYS A 152 12.76 -3.31 -4.51
C LYS A 152 13.10 -3.94 -3.17
N ALA A 153 13.75 -3.19 -2.27
CA ALA A 153 14.10 -3.69 -0.96
C ALA A 153 12.86 -4.02 -0.11
N PHE A 154 11.79 -3.22 -0.20
CA PHE A 154 10.55 -3.51 0.50
C PHE A 154 9.78 -4.67 -0.13
N GLU A 155 9.76 -4.74 -1.47
CA GLU A 155 9.17 -5.86 -2.20
C GLU A 155 9.83 -7.19 -1.83
N GLU A 156 11.15 -7.21 -1.63
CA GLU A 156 11.89 -8.39 -1.16
C GLU A 156 11.45 -8.84 0.24
N VAL A 157 11.15 -7.90 1.16
CA VAL A 157 10.62 -8.26 2.48
C VAL A 157 9.31 -9.03 2.35
N ILE A 158 8.41 -8.56 1.47
CA ILE A 158 7.11 -9.21 1.24
C ILE A 158 7.25 -10.53 0.47
N SER A 159 8.10 -10.56 -0.56
CA SER A 159 8.25 -11.72 -1.45
C SER A 159 8.97 -12.89 -0.77
N SER A 160 9.92 -12.62 0.13
CA SER A 160 10.69 -13.65 0.85
C SER A 160 9.81 -14.56 1.70
N ARG A 161 8.67 -14.05 2.18
CA ARG A 161 7.74 -14.72 3.12
C ARG A 161 8.43 -15.28 4.38
N SER A 162 9.62 -14.77 4.68
CA SER A 162 10.47 -15.24 5.79
C SER A 162 9.99 -14.73 7.15
N ILE A 163 9.18 -13.68 7.16
CA ILE A 163 8.67 -13.03 8.37
C ILE A 163 7.16 -13.21 8.41
N GLU A 164 6.68 -14.01 9.37
CA GLU A 164 5.26 -14.38 9.49
C GLU A 164 4.34 -13.15 9.58
N SER A 165 4.84 -12.08 10.18
CA SER A 165 4.07 -10.89 10.46
C SER A 165 3.85 -9.99 9.22
N ILE A 166 4.65 -10.16 8.16
CA ILE A 166 4.64 -9.27 6.98
C ILE A 166 4.10 -10.03 5.77
N GLY A 167 3.28 -9.36 4.95
CA GLY A 167 2.91 -9.90 3.64
C GLY A 167 1.69 -9.26 3.00
N GLY A 168 1.02 -10.01 2.13
CA GLY A 168 -0.12 -9.50 1.37
C GLY A 168 0.34 -8.52 0.29
N PHE A 169 -0.36 -7.39 0.19
CA PHE A 169 -0.13 -6.38 -0.82
C PHE A 169 0.87 -5.34 -0.33
N HIS A 170 1.83 -5.01 -1.19
CA HIS A 170 2.72 -3.88 -0.97
C HIS A 170 1.98 -2.58 -1.31
N ILE A 171 1.64 -1.79 -0.28
CA ILE A 171 0.94 -0.51 -0.41
C ILE A 171 1.95 0.62 -0.26
N THR A 172 1.98 1.51 -1.25
CA THR A 172 2.83 2.70 -1.22
C THR A 172 1.96 3.95 -1.23
N VAL A 173 2.28 4.91 -0.36
CA VAL A 173 1.84 6.31 -0.46
C VAL A 173 3.03 7.17 -0.85
N HIS A 174 2.86 8.08 -1.80
CA HIS A 174 3.93 8.96 -2.24
C HIS A 174 3.42 10.35 -2.61
N THR A 175 4.35 11.30 -2.70
CA THR A 175 4.07 12.67 -3.13
C THR A 175 3.93 12.73 -4.66
N THR A 176 2.88 13.41 -5.11
CA THR A 176 2.58 13.76 -6.50
C THR A 176 2.31 15.27 -6.60
N GLN A 177 2.00 15.75 -7.80
CA GLN A 177 1.57 17.14 -8.01
C GLN A 177 0.23 17.47 -7.33
N ARG A 178 -0.62 16.46 -7.04
CA ARG A 178 -1.91 16.66 -6.36
C ARG A 178 -1.82 16.46 -4.85
N GLY A 179 -0.64 16.15 -4.30
CA GLY A 179 -0.42 15.85 -2.89
C GLY A 179 -0.04 14.38 -2.67
N LEU A 180 -0.49 13.78 -1.58
CA LEU A 180 -0.28 12.38 -1.27
C LEU A 180 -1.27 11.50 -2.04
N GLU A 181 -0.75 10.48 -2.72
CA GLU A 181 -1.53 9.49 -3.44
C GLU A 181 -0.99 8.08 -3.18
N TYR A 182 -1.86 7.09 -3.36
CA TYR A 182 -1.43 5.70 -3.47
C TYR A 182 -0.67 5.51 -4.79
N LEU A 183 0.35 4.65 -4.80
CA LEU A 183 1.09 4.35 -6.03
C LEU A 183 0.28 3.40 -6.93
N MET A 184 -0.04 3.85 -8.14
CA MET A 184 -0.52 2.96 -9.20
C MET A 184 0.60 2.01 -9.61
N LYS A 185 0.27 0.72 -9.71
CA LYS A 185 1.19 -0.31 -10.20
C LYS A 185 0.44 -1.46 -10.83
N MET A 186 1.13 -2.19 -11.69
CA MET A 186 0.66 -3.44 -12.24
C MET A 186 1.75 -4.49 -12.04
N SER A 187 1.34 -5.70 -11.69
CA SER A 187 2.22 -6.86 -11.68
C SER A 187 1.65 -7.94 -12.59
N ILE A 188 2.55 -8.60 -13.32
CA ILE A 188 2.24 -9.74 -14.18
C ILE A 188 3.31 -10.80 -13.89
N SER A 189 2.86 -11.97 -13.45
CA SER A 189 3.68 -13.17 -13.34
C SER A 189 3.25 -14.13 -14.44
N ILE A 190 4.16 -14.36 -15.39
CA ILE A 190 3.99 -15.34 -16.47
C ILE A 190 4.46 -16.67 -15.88
N GLY A 191 3.53 -17.57 -15.57
CA GLY A 191 3.78 -18.75 -14.73
C GLY A 191 4.81 -19.74 -15.29
N GLN A 192 4.37 -20.84 -15.89
CA GLN A 192 5.30 -21.84 -16.44
C GLN A 192 6.06 -21.32 -17.66
N PRO A 193 7.37 -21.63 -17.80
CA PRO A 193 8.13 -21.32 -19.00
C PRO A 193 7.45 -21.90 -20.24
N THR A 194 7.24 -21.06 -21.26
CA THR A 194 6.64 -21.47 -22.53
C THR A 194 7.61 -21.20 -23.67
N SER A 195 7.89 -22.21 -24.48
CA SER A 195 8.69 -22.06 -25.70
C SER A 195 7.81 -21.57 -26.85
N VAL A 196 8.19 -20.47 -27.50
CA VAL A 196 7.51 -19.93 -28.68
C VAL A 196 8.48 -19.98 -29.86
N THR A 197 8.08 -20.64 -30.95
CA THR A 197 8.84 -20.61 -32.21
C THR A 197 8.35 -19.45 -33.06
N ILE A 198 9.23 -18.50 -33.34
CA ILE A 198 8.92 -17.31 -34.15
C ILE A 198 9.53 -17.50 -35.54
N GLN A 199 8.69 -17.49 -36.58
CA GLN A 199 9.20 -17.41 -37.96
C GLN A 199 9.59 -15.96 -38.28
N GLY A 200 10.63 -15.77 -39.09
CA GLY A 200 11.11 -14.43 -39.47
C GLY A 200 9.98 -13.56 -40.02
N ASN A 201 9.98 -12.27 -39.64
CA ASN A 201 8.96 -11.27 -40.00
C ASN A 201 7.52 -11.53 -39.51
N GLN A 202 7.33 -12.37 -38.49
CA GLN A 202 6.03 -12.52 -37.83
C GLN A 202 5.98 -11.80 -36.48
N THR A 203 4.90 -11.07 -36.23
CA THR A 203 4.53 -10.60 -34.89
C THR A 203 3.65 -11.65 -34.24
N ILE A 204 4.16 -12.30 -33.20
CA ILE A 204 3.39 -13.28 -32.41
C ILE A 204 3.13 -12.67 -31.04
N PRO A 205 1.86 -12.60 -30.58
CA PRO A 205 1.56 -12.15 -29.23
C PRO A 205 2.13 -13.15 -28.23
N ILE A 206 2.93 -12.67 -27.28
CA ILE A 206 3.42 -13.51 -26.17
C ILE A 206 2.26 -13.68 -25.19
N PRO A 207 1.73 -14.90 -25.00
CA PRO A 207 0.63 -15.11 -24.07
C PRO A 207 1.14 -14.89 -22.65
N PHE A 208 0.40 -14.11 -21.86
CA PHE A 208 0.69 -13.92 -20.43
C PHE A 208 0.40 -15.17 -19.57
N GLY A 209 -0.11 -16.24 -20.19
CA GLY A 209 -0.59 -17.44 -19.52
C GLY A 209 -1.98 -17.24 -18.90
N ASP A 210 -2.39 -18.26 -18.17
CA ASP A 210 -3.62 -18.31 -17.38
C ASP A 210 -3.37 -18.94 -16.00
N ALA A 211 -4.41 -19.03 -15.18
CA ALA A 211 -4.32 -19.66 -13.86
C ALA A 211 -3.85 -21.12 -13.92
N LYS A 212 -4.10 -21.87 -15.00
CA LYS A 212 -3.64 -23.26 -15.16
C LYS A 212 -2.13 -23.33 -15.35
N THR A 213 -1.56 -22.36 -16.06
CA THR A 213 -0.10 -22.20 -16.17
C THR A 213 0.55 -21.60 -14.92
N GLY A 214 -0.23 -21.28 -13.89
CA GLY A 214 0.26 -20.60 -12.68
C GLY A 214 0.50 -19.10 -12.87
N ALA A 215 0.01 -18.52 -13.98
CA ALA A 215 0.11 -17.09 -14.20
C ALA A 215 -0.89 -16.33 -13.33
N TYR A 216 -0.51 -15.13 -12.92
CA TYR A 216 -1.40 -14.21 -12.22
C TYR A 216 -1.02 -12.77 -12.53
N SER A 217 -2.00 -11.87 -12.43
CA SER A 217 -1.76 -10.44 -12.54
C SER A 217 -2.68 -9.66 -11.63
N TYR A 218 -2.25 -8.45 -11.29
CA TYR A 218 -3.07 -7.50 -10.59
C TYR A 218 -2.73 -6.06 -10.98
N SER A 219 -3.73 -5.19 -10.93
CA SER A 219 -3.61 -3.76 -11.23
C SER A 219 -4.13 -2.94 -10.06
N TYR A 220 -3.31 -2.00 -9.59
CA TYR A 220 -3.65 -1.06 -8.54
C TYR A 220 -4.23 0.18 -9.22
N LEU A 221 -5.50 0.40 -8.97
CA LEU A 221 -6.27 1.57 -9.36
C LEU A 221 -6.41 2.49 -8.16
N ILE A 222 -6.31 3.79 -8.35
CA ILE A 222 -6.39 4.77 -7.27
C ILE A 222 -7.53 5.73 -7.53
N SER A 223 -8.10 6.32 -6.47
CA SER A 223 -9.03 7.44 -6.64
C SER A 223 -8.36 8.59 -7.39
N ASN A 224 -9.05 9.15 -8.39
CA ASN A 224 -8.59 10.34 -9.10
C ASN A 224 -8.80 11.63 -8.27
N ASN A 225 -9.55 11.55 -7.16
CA ASN A 225 -9.83 12.65 -6.26
C ASN A 225 -8.97 12.51 -4.99
N PRO A 226 -7.97 13.39 -4.78
CA PRO A 226 -7.05 13.27 -3.65
C PRO A 226 -7.72 13.56 -2.29
N TYR A 227 -8.93 14.12 -2.27
CA TYR A 227 -9.75 14.31 -1.07
C TYR A 227 -10.68 13.14 -0.75
N GLN A 228 -10.75 12.15 -1.66
CA GLN A 228 -11.45 10.89 -1.47
C GLN A 228 -10.49 9.73 -1.77
N PRO A 229 -9.39 9.60 -1.01
CA PRO A 229 -8.38 8.60 -1.28
C PRO A 229 -8.96 7.19 -1.08
N ALA A 230 -8.76 6.35 -2.08
CA ALA A 230 -9.11 4.95 -2.09
C ALA A 230 -8.18 4.20 -3.04
N ILE A 231 -8.05 2.90 -2.84
CA ILE A 231 -7.26 2.03 -3.71
C ILE A 231 -8.07 0.79 -4.05
N GLY A 232 -8.18 0.52 -5.34
CA GLY A 232 -8.73 -0.70 -5.91
C GLY A 232 -7.60 -1.61 -6.37
N ILE A 233 -7.70 -2.92 -6.14
CA ILE A 233 -6.82 -3.91 -6.73
C ILE A 233 -7.67 -4.85 -7.57
N HIS A 234 -7.50 -4.80 -8.89
CA HIS A 234 -8.20 -5.68 -9.82
C HIS A 234 -7.34 -6.90 -10.17
N PHE A 235 -7.96 -8.07 -10.28
CA PHE A 235 -7.32 -9.34 -10.63
C PHE A 235 -7.90 -9.85 -11.96
N PRO A 236 -7.30 -9.48 -13.11
CA PRO A 236 -7.87 -9.78 -14.43
C PRO A 236 -8.15 -11.26 -14.66
N MET A 237 -7.23 -12.15 -14.25
CA MET A 237 -7.38 -13.59 -14.42
C MET A 237 -8.43 -14.21 -13.49
N GLY A 238 -8.72 -13.55 -12.36
CA GLY A 238 -9.75 -13.99 -11.41
C GLY A 238 -11.13 -13.39 -11.69
N ASN A 239 -11.22 -12.37 -12.55
CA ASN A 239 -12.44 -11.62 -12.84
C ASN A 239 -13.10 -11.01 -11.58
N PHE A 240 -12.30 -10.43 -10.70
CA PHE A 240 -12.79 -9.73 -9.51
C PHE A 240 -11.87 -8.56 -9.14
N GLY A 241 -12.38 -7.63 -8.34
CA GLY A 241 -11.60 -6.54 -7.75
C GLY A 241 -11.88 -6.38 -6.27
N THR A 242 -10.90 -5.83 -5.56
CA THR A 242 -11.01 -5.44 -4.15
C THR A 242 -10.88 -3.94 -4.01
N LEU A 243 -11.77 -3.31 -3.24
CA LEU A 243 -11.71 -1.88 -2.94
C LEU A 243 -11.41 -1.70 -1.46
N TYR A 244 -10.38 -0.90 -1.20
CA TYR A 244 -10.04 -0.40 0.12
C TYR A 244 -10.44 1.07 0.20
N TYR A 245 -11.45 1.37 1.03
CA TYR A 245 -11.94 2.72 1.23
C TYR A 245 -12.14 3.02 2.73
N PRO A 246 -11.06 3.38 3.45
CA PRO A 246 -11.05 3.50 4.92
C PRO A 246 -12.08 4.48 5.49
N ARG A 247 -12.52 5.47 4.69
CA ARG A 247 -13.53 6.44 5.11
C ARG A 247 -14.94 5.83 5.23
N LEU A 248 -15.24 4.79 4.44
CA LEU A 248 -16.53 4.11 4.47
C LEU A 248 -16.49 2.85 5.33
N THR A 249 -15.48 2.01 5.09
CA THR A 249 -15.36 0.73 5.78
C THR A 249 -13.90 0.30 5.85
N ARG A 250 -13.55 -0.40 6.93
CA ARG A 250 -12.25 -1.03 7.07
C ARG A 250 -12.18 -2.39 6.38
N GLN A 251 -13.33 -3.03 6.15
CA GLN A 251 -13.37 -4.30 5.46
C GLN A 251 -13.09 -4.11 3.97
N ILE A 252 -12.39 -5.07 3.39
CA ILE A 252 -12.17 -5.11 1.95
C ILE A 252 -13.52 -5.35 1.28
N LEU A 253 -13.89 -4.46 0.37
CA LEU A 253 -15.08 -4.63 -0.47
C LEU A 253 -14.68 -5.47 -1.67
N ILE A 254 -15.25 -6.66 -1.81
CA ILE A 254 -14.93 -7.58 -2.91
C ILE A 254 -16.05 -7.55 -3.95
N LEU A 255 -15.73 -7.12 -5.16
CA LEU A 255 -16.62 -7.13 -6.31
C LEU A 255 -16.23 -8.30 -7.21
N LYS A 256 -17.09 -9.31 -7.29
CA LYS A 256 -16.89 -10.51 -8.12
C LYS A 256 -17.51 -10.33 -9.50
N GLU A 257 -17.00 -11.12 -10.45
CA GLU A 257 -17.50 -11.19 -11.83
C GLU A 257 -17.47 -9.82 -12.53
N VAL A 258 -16.32 -9.16 -12.43
CA VAL A 258 -16.10 -7.84 -13.02
C VAL A 258 -14.75 -7.79 -13.72
N ASP A 259 -14.76 -7.35 -14.97
CA ASP A 259 -13.54 -6.93 -15.66
C ASP A 259 -13.03 -5.58 -15.08
N PRO A 260 -11.84 -5.08 -15.45
CA PRO A 260 -11.29 -3.87 -14.85
C PRO A 260 -12.15 -2.61 -15.06
N PHE A 261 -12.83 -2.50 -16.21
CA PHE A 261 -13.69 -1.36 -16.54
C PHE A 261 -15.02 -1.45 -15.80
N GLN A 262 -15.61 -2.65 -15.72
CA GLN A 262 -16.80 -2.92 -14.92
C GLN A 262 -16.53 -2.68 -13.44
N PHE A 263 -15.35 -3.08 -12.94
CA PHE A 263 -14.94 -2.82 -11.57
C PHE A 263 -14.86 -1.33 -11.29
N ALA A 264 -14.13 -0.56 -12.10
CA ALA A 264 -14.04 0.90 -11.95
C ALA A 264 -15.42 1.57 -12.02
N LYS A 265 -16.27 1.15 -12.97
CA LYS A 265 -17.64 1.65 -13.11
C LYS A 265 -18.50 1.36 -11.88
N ARG A 266 -18.51 0.12 -11.37
CA ARG A 266 -19.27 -0.22 -10.16
C ARG A 266 -18.77 0.57 -8.96
N VAL A 267 -17.46 0.77 -8.83
CA VAL A 267 -16.91 1.58 -7.74
C VAL A 267 -17.39 3.04 -7.83
N LYS A 268 -17.45 3.60 -9.04
CA LYS A 268 -18.04 4.92 -9.29
C LYS A 268 -19.54 4.96 -8.96
N ASP A 269 -20.29 3.98 -9.42
CA ASP A 269 -21.75 3.97 -9.28
C ASP A 269 -22.17 3.77 -7.80
N ASP A 270 -21.54 2.83 -7.10
CA ASP A 270 -21.90 2.42 -5.74
C ASP A 270 -21.26 3.31 -4.67
N PHE A 271 -20.01 3.74 -4.86
CA PHE A 271 -19.24 4.47 -3.83
C PHE A 271 -18.90 5.91 -4.23
N LYS A 272 -19.25 6.34 -5.44
CA LYS A 272 -18.95 7.69 -5.97
C LYS A 272 -17.45 7.98 -6.03
N ILE A 273 -16.64 6.95 -6.28
CA ILE A 273 -15.19 7.05 -6.43
C ILE A 273 -14.82 6.75 -7.88
N ASP A 274 -14.21 7.73 -8.55
CA ASP A 274 -13.63 7.53 -9.86
C ASP A 274 -12.22 6.94 -9.72
N LEU A 275 -12.06 5.67 -10.09
CA LEU A 275 -10.78 4.99 -10.09
C LEU A 275 -10.02 5.23 -11.40
N THR A 276 -8.71 5.41 -11.30
CA THR A 276 -7.79 5.52 -12.43
C THR A 276 -6.58 4.60 -12.29
N GLY A 277 -6.07 4.10 -13.40
CA GLY A 277 -4.86 3.27 -13.42
C GLY A 277 -4.68 2.43 -14.68
N MET A 278 -3.53 1.74 -14.74
CA MET A 278 -3.15 0.87 -15.85
C MET A 278 -3.82 -0.50 -15.75
N VAL A 279 -4.58 -0.88 -16.77
CA VAL A 279 -5.25 -2.18 -16.87
C VAL A 279 -5.00 -2.84 -18.22
N LYS A 280 -5.15 -4.17 -18.24
CA LYS A 280 -5.17 -4.94 -19.48
C LYS A 280 -6.52 -4.80 -20.17
N ASN A 281 -6.52 -4.44 -21.45
CA ASN A 281 -7.68 -4.39 -22.34
C ASN A 281 -7.38 -5.21 -23.61
N GLY A 282 -7.88 -6.44 -23.67
CA GLY A 282 -7.48 -7.38 -24.72
C GLY A 282 -5.97 -7.63 -24.70
N ASP A 283 -5.31 -7.35 -25.82
CA ASP A 283 -3.86 -7.50 -26.00
C ASP A 283 -3.06 -6.23 -25.69
N HIS A 284 -3.73 -5.16 -25.24
CA HIS A 284 -3.11 -3.86 -24.98
C HIS A 284 -3.24 -3.46 -23.51
N MET A 285 -2.34 -2.56 -23.10
CA MET A 285 -2.44 -1.85 -21.83
C MET A 285 -3.17 -0.52 -22.05
N THR A 286 -4.12 -0.17 -21.18
CA THR A 286 -4.93 1.04 -21.29
C THR A 286 -5.11 1.69 -19.93
N MET A 287 -5.21 3.02 -19.95
CA MET A 287 -5.45 3.86 -18.76
C MET A 287 -6.97 4.01 -18.63
N ILE A 288 -7.51 3.71 -17.46
CA ILE A 288 -8.90 4.04 -17.11
C ILE A 288 -8.94 5.38 -16.38
#